data_AF-A0A354Q5I4-F1
#
_entry.id   AF-A0A354Q5I4-F1
#
_cell.length_a   1.000
_cell.length_b   1.000
_cell.length_c   1.000
_cell.angle_alpha   90.00
_cell.angle_beta   90.00
_cell.angle_gamma   90.00
#
_symmetry.space_group_name_H-M   'P 1'
#
loop_
_entity.id
_entity.type
_entity.pdbx_description
1 polymer ?
#
loop_
_entity_poly.entity_id
_entity_poly.type
_entity_poly.pdbx_seq_one_letter_code
_entity_poly.pdbx_strand_id
1 'polypeptide(L)'
;FIGLLETKTILHLLKIPFQFLAPMILLLASIGSYIGRGLVLDVMIMFCTGIMGFLLRRSGYSIPGIVLGIILGKIGEQNFAQGMQMVHYDVLEYLSRPICLLLIIAGFLTLFTGIYKALSYSFKS
;
A
#
# COMPACT_ATOMS: atom_id res chain seq x y z
N PHE A 1 -18.20 -18.41 -14.38
CA PHE A 1 -17.82 -19.83 -14.23
C PHE A 1 -16.40 -19.99 -13.65
N ILE A 2 -15.40 -19.25 -14.16
CA ILE A 2 -13.99 -19.29 -13.68
C ILE A 2 -13.85 -18.90 -12.19
N GLY A 3 -14.56 -17.86 -11.71
CA GLY A 3 -14.44 -17.42 -10.30
C GLY A 3 -14.87 -18.45 -9.23
N LEU A 4 -15.78 -19.39 -9.56
CA LEU A 4 -16.18 -20.46 -8.64
C LEU A 4 -15.13 -21.58 -8.54
N LEU A 5 -14.36 -21.80 -9.61
CA LEU A 5 -13.23 -22.73 -9.60
C LEU A 5 -12.07 -22.16 -8.77
N GLU A 6 -11.73 -20.88 -8.96
CA GLU A 6 -10.64 -20.25 -8.20
C GLU A 6 -10.93 -20.16 -6.70
N THR A 7 -12.15 -19.79 -6.34
CA THR A 7 -12.56 -19.71 -4.92
C THR A 7 -12.43 -21.07 -4.23
N LYS A 8 -12.81 -22.17 -4.90
CA LYS A 8 -12.69 -23.53 -4.33
C LYS A 8 -11.23 -23.94 -4.11
N THR A 9 -10.32 -23.60 -5.03
CA THR A 9 -8.90 -23.92 -4.92
C THR A 9 -8.24 -23.15 -3.77
N ILE A 10 -8.51 -21.85 -3.65
CA ILE A 10 -7.97 -21.01 -2.57
C ILE A 10 -8.48 -21.50 -1.21
N LEU A 11 -9.78 -21.80 -1.09
CA LEU A 11 -10.35 -22.33 0.15
C LEU A 11 -9.73 -23.67 0.58
N HIS A 12 -9.27 -24.49 -0.37
CA HIS A 12 -8.59 -25.75 -0.05
C HIS A 12 -7.19 -25.51 0.53
N LEU A 13 -6.49 -24.46 0.06
CA LEU A 13 -5.19 -24.04 0.60
C LEU A 13 -5.32 -23.52 2.04
N LEU A 14 -6.43 -22.87 2.37
CA LEU A 14 -6.74 -22.39 3.73
C LEU A 14 -7.09 -23.53 4.72
N LYS A 15 -7.36 -24.75 4.25
CA LYS A 15 -7.64 -25.91 5.12
C LYS A 15 -6.39 -26.52 5.75
N ILE A 16 -5.19 -26.17 5.27
CA ILE A 16 -3.93 -26.63 5.85
C ILE A 16 -3.80 -26.02 7.25
N PRO A 17 -3.49 -26.81 8.30
CA PRO A 17 -3.43 -26.28 9.65
C PRO A 17 -2.30 -25.26 9.76
N PHE A 18 -2.58 -24.16 10.46
CA PHE A 18 -1.73 -22.97 10.53
C PHE A 18 -0.28 -23.27 10.97
N GLN A 19 -0.10 -24.32 11.78
CA GLN A 19 1.20 -24.81 12.23
C GLN A 19 2.17 -25.20 11.09
N PHE A 20 1.67 -25.69 9.95
CA PHE A 20 2.52 -25.99 8.77
C PHE A 20 2.50 -24.84 7.76
N LEU A 21 1.41 -24.09 7.69
CA LEU A 21 1.27 -22.98 6.74
C LEU A 21 2.20 -21.81 7.08
N ALA A 22 2.31 -21.46 8.36
CA ALA A 22 3.17 -20.37 8.82
C ALA A 22 4.66 -20.55 8.48
N PRO A 23 5.33 -21.69 8.79
CA PRO A 23 6.73 -21.89 8.42
C PRO A 23 6.93 -21.95 6.90
N MET A 24 5.98 -22.50 6.15
CA MET A 24 6.06 -22.52 4.68
C MET A 24 6.03 -21.12 4.07
N ILE A 25 5.14 -20.24 4.56
CA ILE A 25 5.07 -18.84 4.14
C ILE A 25 6.35 -18.10 4.50
N LEU A 26 6.89 -18.31 5.71
CA LEU A 26 8.13 -17.67 6.15
C LEU A 26 9.34 -18.10 5.29
N LEU A 27 9.44 -19.39 4.96
CA LEU A 27 10.49 -19.90 4.07
C LEU A 27 10.36 -19.28 2.67
N LEU A 28 9.16 -19.30 2.09
CA LEU A 28 8.90 -18.74 0.77
C LEU A 28 9.21 -17.23 0.73
N ALA A 29 8.79 -16.48 1.75
CA ALA A 29 9.03 -15.05 1.83
C ALA A 29 10.52 -14.72 2.07
N SER A 30 11.24 -15.56 2.84
CA SER A 30 12.70 -15.42 3.01
C SER A 30 13.42 -15.61 1.68
N ILE A 31 13.10 -16.69 0.95
CA ILE A 31 13.66 -16.95 -0.40
C ILE A 31 13.30 -15.79 -1.35
N GLY A 32 12.05 -15.35 -1.36
CA GLY A 32 11.57 -14.24 -2.18
C GLY A 32 12.32 -12.94 -1.92
N SER A 33 12.55 -12.59 -0.65
CA SER A 33 13.31 -11.39 -0.28
C SER A 33 14.78 -11.47 -0.72
N TYR A 34 15.37 -12.67 -0.74
CA TYR A 34 16.75 -12.88 -1.14
C TYR A 34 16.97 -12.78 -2.65
N ILE A 35 16.00 -13.19 -3.48
CA ILE A 35 16.16 -13.22 -4.96
C ILE A 35 16.42 -11.83 -5.56
N GLY A 36 15.86 -10.76 -4.97
CA GLY A 36 15.91 -9.42 -5.56
C GLY A 36 17.34 -8.87 -5.73
N ARG A 37 18.14 -8.92 -4.66
CA ARG A 37 19.53 -8.40 -4.69
C ARG A 37 20.57 -9.41 -4.20
N GLY A 38 20.16 -10.60 -3.72
CA GLY A 38 21.07 -11.60 -3.15
C GLY A 38 21.70 -11.20 -1.82
N LEU A 39 21.14 -10.20 -1.11
CA LEU A 39 21.67 -9.71 0.16
C LEU A 39 20.91 -10.28 1.35
N VAL A 40 21.65 -10.78 2.35
CA VAL A 40 21.09 -11.21 3.64
C VAL A 40 20.41 -10.06 4.38
N LEU A 41 20.84 -8.82 4.11
CA LEU A 41 20.19 -7.62 4.63
C LEU A 41 18.70 -7.56 4.25
N ASP A 42 18.32 -7.96 3.04
CA ASP A 42 16.92 -7.90 2.58
C ASP A 42 16.05 -8.91 3.36
N VAL A 43 16.62 -10.07 3.71
CA VAL A 43 15.98 -11.07 4.60
C VAL A 43 15.81 -10.51 6.01
N MET A 44 16.84 -9.83 6.54
CA MET A 44 16.79 -9.22 7.86
C MET A 44 15.75 -8.08 7.91
N ILE A 45 15.66 -7.26 6.86
CA ILE A 45 14.63 -6.22 6.71
C ILE A 45 13.24 -6.85 6.63
N MET A 46 13.07 -7.96 5.88
CA MET A 46 11.83 -8.72 5.79
C MET A 46 11.34 -9.19 7.17
N PHE A 47 12.22 -9.77 7.99
CA PHE A 47 11.85 -10.17 9.35
C PHE A 47 11.51 -8.97 10.24
N CYS A 48 12.31 -7.90 10.17
CA CYS A 48 12.10 -6.69 10.98
C CYS A 48 10.77 -6.01 10.64
N THR A 49 10.46 -5.85 9.35
CA THR A 49 9.18 -5.29 8.88
C THR A 49 8.00 -6.22 9.13
N GLY A 50 8.20 -7.55 9.09
CA GLY A 50 7.18 -8.53 9.50
C GLY A 50 6.78 -8.38 10.96
N ILE A 51 7.77 -8.23 11.86
CA ILE A 51 7.54 -7.97 13.29
C ILE A 51 6.85 -6.62 13.48
N MET A 52 7.35 -5.56 12.83
CA MET A 52 6.73 -4.23 12.90
C MET A 52 5.28 -4.24 12.41
N GLY A 53 5.00 -4.95 11.32
CA GLY A 53 3.65 -5.16 10.82
C GLY A 53 2.75 -5.88 11.83
N PHE A 54 3.27 -6.90 12.51
CA PHE A 54 2.54 -7.58 13.60
C PHE A 54 2.20 -6.62 14.75
N LEU A 55 3.13 -5.74 15.15
CA LEU A 55 2.87 -4.70 16.17
C LEU A 55 1.79 -3.70 15.72
N LEU A 56 1.85 -3.26 14.46
CA LEU A 56 0.87 -2.34 13.89
C LEU A 56 -0.54 -2.96 13.89
N ARG A 57 -0.65 -4.24 13.51
CA ARG A 57 -1.92 -4.98 13.57
C ARG A 57 -2.45 -5.10 15.00
N ARG A 58 -1.56 -5.31 15.99
CA ARG A 58 -1.95 -5.34 17.40
C ARG A 58 -2.48 -3.99 17.89
N SER A 59 -2.01 -2.89 17.32
CA SER A 59 -2.43 -1.53 17.66
C SER A 59 -3.72 -1.08 16.95
N GLY A 60 -4.38 -1.97 16.20
CA GLY A 60 -5.63 -1.68 15.50
C GLY A 60 -5.45 -1.06 14.11
N TYR A 61 -4.21 -0.91 13.62
CA TYR A 61 -3.97 -0.38 12.28
C TYR A 61 -4.14 -1.45 11.19
N SER A 62 -4.73 -1.01 10.07
CA SER A 62 -4.83 -1.79 8.84
C SER A 62 -3.47 -1.82 8.12
N ILE A 63 -2.71 -2.92 8.26
CA ILE A 63 -1.47 -3.13 7.49
C ILE A 63 -1.71 -2.93 5.98
N PRO A 64 -2.77 -3.51 5.36
CA PRO A 64 -3.00 -3.34 3.93
C PRO A 64 -3.20 -1.87 3.53
N GLY A 65 -3.87 -1.07 4.36
CA GLY A 65 -4.06 0.36 4.12
C GLY A 65 -2.76 1.15 4.15
N ILE A 66 -1.87 0.84 5.10
CA ILE A 66 -0.54 1.48 5.19
C ILE A 66 0.29 1.17 3.94
N VAL A 67 0.35 -0.11 3.55
CA VAL A 67 1.09 -0.54 2.35
C VAL A 67 0.54 0.13 1.10
N LEU A 68 -0.79 0.18 0.96
CA LEU A 68 -1.43 0.83 -0.17
C LEU A 68 -1.12 2.34 -0.20
N GLY A 69 -1.13 3.02 0.94
CA GLY A 69 -0.75 4.42 1.06
C GLY A 69 0.69 4.70 0.65
N ILE A 70 1.64 3.84 1.05
CA ILE A 70 3.06 3.97 0.67
C ILE A 70 3.24 3.79 -0.84
N ILE A 71 2.60 2.78 -1.44
CA ILE A 71 2.69 2.51 -2.87
C ILE A 71 2.07 3.67 -3.66
N LEU A 72 0.86 4.08 -3.31
CA LEU A 72 0.16 5.19 -3.95
C LEU A 72 0.92 6.51 -3.81
N GLY A 73 1.53 6.76 -2.64
CA GLY A 73 2.35 7.94 -2.38
C GLY A 73 3.53 8.02 -3.35
N LYS A 74 4.29 6.94 -3.51
CA LYS A 74 5.42 6.88 -4.45
C LYS A 74 4.97 7.12 -5.89
N ILE A 75 3.87 6.49 -6.30
CA ILE A 75 3.30 6.69 -7.64
C ILE A 75 2.87 8.15 -7.82
N GLY A 76 2.20 8.73 -6.82
CA GLY A 76 1.77 10.13 -6.84
C GLY A 76 2.95 11.10 -6.96
N GLU A 77 3.98 10.93 -6.15
CA GLU A 77 5.21 11.73 -6.17
C GLU A 77 5.91 11.63 -7.53
N GLN A 78 6.03 10.42 -8.08
CA GLN A 78 6.64 10.20 -9.39
C GLN A 78 5.86 10.91 -10.51
N ASN A 79 4.52 10.81 -10.51
CA ASN A 79 3.67 11.49 -11.49
C ASN A 79 3.71 13.02 -11.32
N PHE A 80 3.77 13.51 -10.08
CA PHE A 80 3.89 14.93 -9.80
C PHE A 80 5.24 15.48 -10.30
N ALA A 81 6.34 14.80 -10.01
CA ALA A 81 7.67 15.17 -10.50
C ALA A 81 7.73 15.16 -12.03
N GLN A 82 7.15 14.14 -12.68
CA GLN A 82 7.05 14.08 -14.14
C GLN A 82 6.22 15.24 -14.71
N GLY A 83 5.10 15.58 -14.07
CA GLY A 83 4.26 16.72 -14.44
C GLY A 83 4.99 18.06 -14.31
N MET A 84 5.78 18.27 -13.26
CA MET A 84 6.59 19.48 -13.09
C MET A 84 7.70 19.58 -14.13
N GLN A 85 8.34 18.46 -14.49
CA GLN A 85 9.34 18.43 -15.56
C GLN A 85 8.78 18.86 -16.91
N MET A 86 7.55 18.47 -17.23
CA MET A 86 6.88 18.86 -18.48
C MET A 86 6.62 20.37 -18.59
N VAL A 87 6.54 21.07 -17.45
CA VAL A 87 6.31 22.52 -17.37
C VAL A 87 7.59 23.27 -16.99
N HIS A 88 8.76 22.67 -17.18
CA HIS A 88 10.06 23.29 -16.87
C HIS A 88 10.15 23.86 -15.44
N TYR A 89 9.50 23.21 -14.47
CA TYR A 89 9.42 23.63 -13.07
C TYR A 89 8.68 24.96 -12.82
N ASP A 90 7.96 25.49 -13.80
CA ASP A 90 7.13 26.68 -13.63
C ASP A 90 5.76 26.33 -13.03
N VAL A 91 5.63 26.55 -11.72
CA VAL A 91 4.41 26.22 -10.95
C VAL A 91 3.18 27.01 -11.40
N LEU A 92 3.39 28.23 -11.91
CA LEU A 92 2.33 29.09 -12.42
C LEU A 92 1.71 28.52 -13.70
N GLU A 93 2.55 28.02 -14.61
CA GLU A 93 2.07 27.43 -15.86
C GLU A 93 1.43 26.05 -15.64
N TYR A 94 1.84 25.32 -14.60
CA TYR A 94 1.18 24.08 -14.16
C TYR A 94 -0.23 24.35 -13.63
N LEU A 95 -0.40 25.44 -12.87
CA LEU A 95 -1.71 25.90 -12.35
C LEU A 95 -2.61 26.55 -13.41
N SER A 96 -2.03 27.18 -14.43
CA SER A 96 -2.79 27.74 -15.55
C SER A 96 -3.47 26.67 -16.42
N ARG A 97 -3.05 25.39 -16.33
CA ARG A 97 -3.71 24.30 -17.04
C ARG A 97 -5.04 23.94 -16.35
N PRO A 98 -6.20 24.14 -17.02
CA PRO A 98 -7.51 24.00 -16.36
C PRO A 98 -7.78 22.58 -15.85
N ILE A 99 -7.21 21.56 -16.51
CA ILE A 99 -7.34 20.15 -16.12
C ILE A 99 -6.56 19.85 -14.83
N CYS A 100 -5.34 20.38 -14.71
CA CYS A 100 -4.51 20.23 -13.50
C CYS A 100 -5.18 20.90 -12.31
N LEU A 101 -5.68 22.12 -12.49
CA LEU A 101 -6.37 22.86 -11.44
C LEU A 101 -7.63 22.14 -10.96
N LEU A 102 -8.45 21.60 -11.87
CA LEU A 102 -9.62 20.80 -11.53
C LEU A 102 -9.26 19.53 -10.73
N LEU A 103 -8.23 18.80 -11.16
CA LEU A 103 -7.79 17.58 -10.47
C LEU A 103 -7.21 17.86 -9.08
N ILE A 104 -6.45 18.95 -8.92
CA ILE A 104 -5.93 19.38 -7.62
C ILE A 104 -7.07 19.73 -6.67
N ILE A 105 -8.05 20.51 -7.13
CA ILE A 105 -9.23 20.87 -6.32
C ILE A 105 -10.03 19.62 -5.95
N ALA A 106 -10.29 18.71 -6.90
CA ALA A 106 -11.00 17.46 -6.64
C ALA A 106 -10.24 16.56 -5.64
N GLY A 107 -8.91 16.49 -5.75
CA GLY A 107 -8.05 15.78 -4.81
C GLY A 107 -8.12 16.38 -3.41
N PHE A 108 -8.01 17.70 -3.28
CA PHE A 108 -8.17 18.41 -2.01
C PHE A 108 -9.55 18.18 -1.41
N LEU A 109 -10.62 18.25 -2.19
CA LEU A 109 -11.99 18.02 -1.72
C LEU A 109 -12.18 16.58 -1.21
N THR A 110 -11.59 15.60 -1.90
CA THR A 110 -11.63 14.18 -1.51
C THR A 110 -10.86 13.93 -0.22
N LEU A 111 -9.67 14.52 -0.07
CA LEU A 111 -8.90 14.46 1.17
C LEU A 111 -9.63 15.14 2.32
N PHE A 112 -10.19 16.32 2.07
CA PHE A 112 -10.96 17.08 3.05
C PHE A 112 -12.13 16.23 3.56
N THR A 113 -13.02 15.80 2.67
CA THR A 113 -14.16 14.93 3.02
C THR A 113 -13.73 13.63 3.72
N GLY A 114 -12.64 13.01 3.28
CA GLY A 114 -12.04 11.83 3.92
C GLY A 114 -11.60 12.09 5.36
N ILE A 115 -10.92 13.21 5.62
CA ILE A 115 -10.44 13.61 6.96
C ILE A 115 -11.61 13.95 7.89
N TYR A 116 -12.60 14.74 7.45
CA TYR A 116 -13.78 15.04 8.28
C TYR A 116 -14.55 13.78 8.66
N LYS A 117 -14.68 12.83 7.74
CA LYS A 117 -15.37 11.57 7.99
C LYS A 117 -14.56 10.64 8.90
N ALA A 118 -13.24 10.60 8.74
CA ALA A 118 -12.34 9.85 9.61
C ALA A 118 -12.35 10.39 11.05
N LEU A 119 -12.34 11.72 11.22
CA LEU A 119 -12.42 12.36 12.54
C LEU A 119 -13.78 12.09 13.21
N SER A 120 -14.87 12.16 12.43
CA SER A 120 -16.23 11.90 12.94
C SER A 120 -16.47 10.42 13.31
N TYR A 121 -15.72 9.48 12.75
CA TYR A 121 -15.81 8.05 13.09
C TYR A 121 -15.00 7.72 14.36
N SER A 122 -13.88 8.42 14.58
CA SER A 122 -13.06 8.29 15.80
C SER A 122 -13.75 8.83 17.05
N PHE A 123 -14.73 9.72 16.93
CA PHE A 123 -15.48 10.30 18.07
C PHE A 123 -16.74 9.51 18.44
N LYS A 124 -17.11 8.48 17.67
CA LYS A 124 -18.28 7.61 17.91
C LYS A 124 -17.90 6.19 18.37
N SER A 125 -16.66 5.97 18.77
CA SER A 125 -16.20 4.76 19.47
C SER A 125 -16.05 5.03 20.96
#